data_AF-A0A958YG28-F1
#
_entry.id   AF-A0A958YG28-F1
#
_cell.length_a   1.000
_cell.length_b   1.000
_cell.length_c   1.000
_cell.angle_alpha   90.00
_cell.angle_beta   90.00
_cell.angle_gamma   90.00
#
_symmetry.space_group_name_H-M   'P 1'
#
loop_
_entity.id
_entity.type
_entity.pdbx_description
1 polymer ?
#
loop_
_entity_poly.entity_id
_entity_poly.type
_entity_poly.pdbx_seq_one_letter_code
_entity_poly.pdbx_strand_id
1 'polypeptide(L)'
;MSLKIRSRIWIELEDQVFLGEGRVQVLKAIDEMGSLSKAAKSLNMSYKKAWRLVDSVNASAKRPVIISSIGGKEGGGTQLTPYGKSLVHLFDEINQGCWDYLDTQLDKIEQL
;
A
#
# COMPACT_ATOMS: atom_id res chain seq x y z
N MET A 1 -5.06 -21.89 -22.53
CA MET A 1 -5.50 -20.79 -21.64
C MET A 1 -5.21 -21.26 -20.22
N SER A 2 -4.48 -20.50 -19.41
CA SER A 2 -4.29 -20.84 -17.99
C SER A 2 -5.25 -20.04 -17.12
N LEU A 3 -5.90 -20.71 -16.17
CA LEU A 3 -6.73 -20.05 -15.16
C LEU A 3 -5.83 -19.28 -14.20
N LYS A 4 -6.30 -18.13 -13.74
CA LYS A 4 -5.64 -17.33 -12.70
C LYS A 4 -6.68 -16.84 -11.73
N ILE A 5 -6.44 -17.05 -10.44
CA ILE A 5 -7.30 -16.54 -9.38
C ILE A 5 -6.66 -15.30 -8.78
N ARG A 6 -7.49 -14.28 -8.53
CA ARG A 6 -7.04 -13.00 -7.97
C ARG A 6 -7.88 -12.70 -6.75
N SER A 7 -7.22 -12.34 -5.67
CA SER A 7 -7.84 -11.88 -4.43
C SER A 7 -7.34 -10.48 -4.07
N ARG A 8 -8.10 -9.81 -3.20
CA ARG A 8 -7.69 -8.58 -2.53
C ARG A 8 -7.81 -8.80 -1.04
N ILE A 9 -6.77 -8.42 -0.32
CA ILE A 9 -6.73 -8.51 1.14
C ILE A 9 -6.73 -7.12 1.77
N TRP A 10 -7.17 -7.05 3.01
CA TRP A 10 -6.96 -5.92 3.90
C TRP A 10 -6.68 -6.43 5.31
N ILE A 11 -5.89 -5.66 6.05
CA ILE A 11 -5.52 -5.91 7.45
C ILE A 11 -6.24 -4.87 8.28
N GLU A 12 -6.94 -5.31 9.31
CA GLU A 12 -7.67 -4.45 10.23
C GLU A 12 -6.94 -4.28 11.56
N LEU A 13 -7.14 -3.13 12.18
CA LEU A 13 -6.79 -2.83 13.56
C LEU A 13 -8.03 -2.23 14.21
N GLU A 14 -8.57 -2.88 15.25
CA GLU A 14 -9.77 -2.42 15.96
C GLU A 14 -10.96 -2.17 15.02
N ASP A 15 -11.28 -3.14 14.16
CA ASP A 15 -12.37 -3.10 13.16
C ASP A 15 -12.26 -1.95 12.13
N GLN A 16 -11.12 -1.27 12.09
CA GLN A 16 -10.79 -0.29 11.06
C GLN A 16 -9.76 -0.88 10.12
N VAL A 17 -9.96 -0.71 8.82
CA VAL A 17 -8.90 -1.02 7.85
C VAL A 17 -7.64 -0.27 8.29
N PHE A 18 -6.53 -0.99 8.39
CA PHE A 18 -5.19 -0.47 8.68
C PHE A 18 -4.37 -0.46 7.39
N LEU A 19 -4.20 -1.62 6.76
CA LEU A 19 -3.56 -1.75 5.45
C LEU A 19 -4.52 -2.39 4.45
N GLY A 20 -4.45 -1.93 3.21
CA GLY A 20 -5.21 -2.47 2.10
C GLY A 20 -4.66 -1.89 0.81
N GLU A 21 -5.04 -2.49 -0.33
CA GLU A 21 -4.47 -2.19 -1.65
C GLU A 21 -4.33 -0.68 -1.91
N GLY A 22 -5.42 0.09 -1.73
CA GLY A 22 -5.41 1.53 -2.02
C GLY A 22 -4.47 2.33 -1.12
N ARG A 23 -4.27 1.91 0.14
CA ARG A 23 -3.34 2.59 1.06
C ARG A 23 -1.89 2.24 0.70
N VAL A 24 -1.63 0.97 0.43
CA VAL A 24 -0.30 0.47 0.05
C VAL A 24 0.15 1.06 -1.29
N GLN A 25 -0.76 1.20 -2.27
CA GLN A 25 -0.48 1.88 -3.53
C GLN A 25 -0.01 3.32 -3.34
N VAL A 26 -0.63 4.08 -2.44
CA VAL A 26 -0.18 5.46 -2.14
C VAL A 26 1.20 5.45 -1.47
N LEU A 27 1.45 4.53 -0.53
CA LEU A 27 2.76 4.39 0.11
C LEU A 27 3.86 4.05 -0.89
N LYS A 28 3.63 3.09 -1.80
CA LYS A 28 4.55 2.75 -2.90
C LYS A 28 4.83 3.95 -3.80
N ALA A 29 3.78 4.64 -4.23
CA ALA A 29 3.93 5.82 -5.08
C ALA A 29 4.68 6.97 -4.38
N ILE A 30 4.55 7.10 -3.05
CA ILE A 30 5.36 8.05 -2.27
C ILE A 30 6.84 7.64 -2.30
N ASP A 31 7.14 6.36 -2.11
CA ASP A 31 8.53 5.87 -2.13
C ASP A 31 9.20 6.09 -3.49
N GLU A 32 8.45 5.87 -4.58
CA GLU A 32 8.93 6.08 -5.94
C GLU A 32 9.09 7.57 -6.29
N MET A 33 8.13 8.41 -5.89
CA MET A 33 8.04 9.79 -6.36
C MET A 33 8.68 10.82 -5.43
N GLY A 34 8.95 10.45 -4.17
CA GLY A 34 9.48 11.32 -3.12
C GLY A 34 8.54 12.47 -2.70
N SER A 35 7.26 12.39 -3.09
CA SER A 35 6.26 13.43 -2.79
C SER A 35 4.85 12.87 -2.83
N LEU A 36 4.07 13.16 -1.78
CA LEU A 36 2.64 12.84 -1.74
C LEU A 36 1.85 13.50 -2.88
N SER A 37 2.26 14.70 -3.30
CA SER A 37 1.61 15.41 -4.41
C SER A 37 1.82 14.71 -5.75
N LYS A 38 3.04 14.20 -6.00
CA LYS A 38 3.38 13.45 -7.21
C LYS A 38 2.74 12.06 -7.19
N ALA A 39 2.74 11.40 -6.03
CA ALA A 39 2.05 10.12 -5.83
C ALA A 39 0.53 10.22 -6.10
N ALA A 40 -0.12 11.27 -5.61
CA ALA A 40 -1.54 11.49 -5.89
C ALA A 40 -1.81 11.65 -7.40
N LYS A 41 -0.95 12.42 -8.10
CA LYS A 41 -1.04 12.62 -9.54
C LYS A 41 -0.79 11.32 -10.32
N SER A 42 0.22 10.52 -9.96
CA SER A 42 0.51 9.25 -10.65
C SER A 42 -0.61 8.22 -10.50
N LEU A 43 -1.33 8.27 -9.38
CA LEU A 43 -2.47 7.39 -9.10
C LEU A 43 -3.82 7.97 -9.56
N ASN A 44 -3.81 9.05 -10.35
CA ASN A 44 -5.01 9.73 -10.84
C ASN A 44 -6.03 10.03 -9.72
N MET A 45 -5.56 10.50 -8.55
CA MET A 45 -6.40 10.83 -7.40
C MET A 45 -6.12 12.22 -6.85
N SER A 46 -7.11 12.78 -6.14
CA SER A 46 -6.92 14.07 -5.48
C SER A 46 -5.90 13.97 -4.35
N TYR A 47 -5.10 15.02 -4.16
CA TYR A 47 -4.17 15.13 -3.04
C TYR A 47 -4.85 14.86 -1.69
N LYS A 48 -6.05 15.42 -1.48
CA LYS A 48 -6.84 15.22 -0.26
C LYS A 48 -7.17 13.75 -0.01
N LYS A 49 -7.45 12.97 -1.07
CA LYS A 49 -7.71 11.53 -0.95
C LYS A 49 -6.42 10.78 -0.58
N ALA A 50 -5.32 11.04 -1.28
CA ALA A 50 -4.03 10.41 -1.00
C ALA A 50 -3.57 10.71 0.44
N TRP A 51 -3.68 11.98 0.87
CA TRP A 51 -3.35 12.40 2.22
C TRP A 51 -4.18 11.66 3.28
N ARG A 52 -5.51 11.59 3.13
CA ARG A 52 -6.38 10.86 4.06
C ARG A 52 -6.00 9.38 4.20
N LEU A 53 -5.65 8.72 3.09
CA LEU A 53 -5.26 7.32 3.11
C LEU A 53 -3.97 7.11 3.91
N VAL A 54 -2.95 7.93 3.67
CA VAL A 54 -1.65 7.82 4.34
C VAL A 54 -1.72 8.27 5.79
N ASP A 55 -2.46 9.34 6.08
CA ASP A 55 -2.66 9.86 7.42
C ASP A 55 -3.37 8.82 8.30
N SER A 56 -4.38 8.12 7.78
CA SER A 56 -5.03 7.01 8.48
C SER A 56 -4.06 5.87 8.80
N VAL A 57 -3.18 5.48 7.87
CA VAL A 57 -2.16 4.46 8.17
C VAL A 57 -1.22 4.97 9.25
N ASN A 58 -0.72 6.20 9.11
CA ASN A 58 0.26 6.78 10.01
C ASN A 58 -0.28 6.95 11.45
N ALA A 59 -1.54 7.31 11.60
CA ALA A 59 -2.22 7.46 12.89
C ALA A 59 -2.42 6.12 13.62
N SER A 60 -2.70 5.03 12.89
CA SER A 60 -2.89 3.69 13.46
C SER A 60 -1.59 2.93 13.68
N ALA A 61 -0.49 3.35 13.06
CA ALA A 61 0.75 2.60 13.10
C ALA A 61 1.57 2.85 14.37
N LYS A 62 2.35 1.86 14.81
CA LYS A 62 3.17 1.95 16.04
C LYS A 62 4.31 2.96 15.95
N ARG A 63 4.71 3.31 14.73
CA ARG A 63 5.82 4.22 14.40
C ARG A 63 5.43 5.03 13.16
N PRO A 64 6.00 6.23 12.97
CA PRO A 64 5.75 7.02 11.77
C PRO A 64 6.03 6.19 10.51
N VAL A 65 5.06 6.17 9.59
CA VAL A 65 5.12 5.47 8.30
C VAL A 65 5.71 6.38 7.23
N ILE A 66 5.44 7.68 7.33
CA ILE A 66 6.03 8.73 6.47
C ILE A 66 6.76 9.78 7.29
N ILE A 67 7.74 10.42 6.67
CA ILE A 67 8.34 11.68 7.12
C ILE A 67 8.13 12.72 6.03
N SER A 68 7.76 13.93 6.44
CA SER A 68 7.58 15.07 5.55
C SER A 68 8.62 16.15 5.87
N SER A 69 9.24 16.71 4.83
CA SER A 69 10.08 17.89 4.96
C SER A 69 9.28 19.14 4.60
N ILE A 70 9.36 20.18 5.44
CA ILE A 70 8.76 21.48 5.16
C ILE A 70 9.54 22.12 4.01
N GLY A 71 8.84 22.62 3.00
CA GLY A 71 9.47 23.11 1.77
C GLY A 71 10.20 24.43 1.93
N GLY A 72 11.46 24.45 1.49
CA GLY A 72 12.23 25.65 1.09
C GLY A 72 12.35 25.75 -0.43
N LYS A 73 13.40 26.42 -0.93
CA LYS A 73 13.64 26.69 -2.38
C LYS A 73 13.58 25.45 -3.30
N GLU A 74 13.83 24.25 -2.77
CA GLU A 74 13.83 22.99 -3.54
C GLU A 74 12.54 22.16 -3.40
N GLY A 75 11.54 22.67 -2.69
CA GLY A 75 10.26 22.01 -2.46
C GLY A 75 10.26 21.07 -1.25
N GLY A 76 9.09 20.93 -0.62
CA GLY A 76 8.87 19.94 0.44
C GLY A 76 8.65 18.55 -0.15
N GLY A 77 9.08 17.51 0.58
CA GLY A 77 8.99 16.12 0.16
C GLY A 77 8.24 15.27 1.19
N THR A 78 7.77 14.11 0.75
CA THR A 78 7.23 13.06 1.64
C THR A 78 7.91 11.76 1.25
N GLN A 79 8.46 11.04 2.23
CA GLN A 79 9.13 9.76 2.03
C GLN A 79 8.64 8.73 3.04
N LEU A 80 8.72 7.45 2.69
CA LEU A 80 8.50 6.38 3.66
C LEU A 80 9.66 6.32 4.66
N THR A 81 9.32 6.06 5.92
CA THR A 81 10.31 5.65 6.91
C THR A 81 10.74 4.20 6.63
N PRO A 82 11.85 3.72 7.22
CA PRO A 82 12.20 2.30 7.18
C PRO A 82 11.04 1.40 7.65
N TYR A 83 10.33 1.83 8.69
CA TYR A 83 9.15 1.11 9.18
C TYR A 83 8.00 1.10 8.16
N GLY A 84 7.73 2.22 7.49
CA GLY A 84 6.73 2.29 6.42
C GLY A 84 7.07 1.38 5.25
N LYS A 85 8.35 1.31 4.85
CA LYS A 85 8.82 0.36 3.82
C LYS A 85 8.61 -1.10 4.25
N SER A 86 8.90 -1.45 5.50
CA SER A 86 8.64 -2.80 6.01
C SER A 86 7.15 -3.17 6.00
N LEU A 87 6.25 -2.23 6.26
CA LEU A 87 4.80 -2.49 6.17
C LEU A 87 4.35 -2.77 4.74
N VAL A 88 4.87 -2.01 3.77
CA VAL A 88 4.59 -2.24 2.34
C VAL A 88 5.09 -3.62 1.92
N HIS A 89 6.33 -3.96 2.28
CA HIS A 89 6.92 -5.27 1.98
C HIS A 89 6.10 -6.42 2.56
N LEU A 90 5.75 -6.34 3.85
CA LEU A 90 4.96 -7.37 4.52
C LEU A 90 3.58 -7.55 3.86
N PHE A 91 2.92 -6.46 3.47
CA PHE A 91 1.64 -6.55 2.77
C PHE A 91 1.78 -7.28 1.42
N ASP A 92 2.83 -6.99 0.66
CA ASP A 92 3.10 -7.64 -0.61
C ASP A 92 3.40 -9.14 -0.44
N GLU A 93 4.18 -9.50 0.59
CA GLU A 93 4.47 -10.90 0.93
C GLU A 93 3.20 -11.67 1.27
N ILE A 94 2.32 -11.10 2.12
CA ILE A 94 1.06 -11.74 2.48
C ILE A 94 0.18 -11.90 1.23
N ASN A 95 0.07 -10.85 0.41
CA ASN A 95 -0.75 -10.88 -0.79
C ASN A 95 -0.26 -11.90 -1.82
N GLN A 96 1.06 -12.02 -2.00
CA GLN A 96 1.66 -13.05 -2.85
C GLN A 96 1.38 -14.45 -2.30
N GLY A 97 1.57 -14.68 -1.00
CA GLY A 97 1.27 -15.97 -0.36
C GLY A 97 -0.21 -16.36 -0.48
N CYS A 98 -1.14 -15.39 -0.43
CA CYS A 98 -2.55 -15.65 -0.72
C CYS A 98 -2.77 -16.10 -2.16
N TRP A 99 -2.14 -15.46 -3.15
CA TRP A 99 -2.29 -15.86 -4.55
C TRP A 99 -1.67 -17.23 -4.80
N ASP A 100 -0.49 -17.51 -4.25
CA ASP A 100 0.18 -18.80 -4.39
C ASP A 100 -0.73 -19.93 -3.86
N TYR A 101 -1.32 -19.76 -2.68
CA TYR A 101 -2.26 -20.73 -2.12
C TYR A 101 -3.51 -20.91 -2.97
N LEU A 102 -4.06 -19.81 -3.49
CA LEU A 102 -5.26 -19.86 -4.32
C LEU A 102 -4.98 -20.52 -5.67
N ASP A 103 -3.82 -20.27 -6.27
CA ASP A 103 -3.38 -20.93 -7.50
C ASP A 103 -3.29 -22.45 -7.29
N THR A 104 -2.83 -22.95 -6.13
CA THR A 104 -2.88 -24.41 -5.85
C THR A 104 -4.31 -24.97 -5.73
N GLN A 105 -5.32 -24.12 -5.46
CA GLN A 105 -6.71 -24.58 -5.44
C GLN A 105 -7.28 -24.72 -6.85
N LEU A 106 -6.73 -24.01 -7.84
CA LEU A 106 -7.17 -24.12 -9.24
C LEU A 106 -6.83 -25.47 -9.84
N ASP A 107 -5.79 -26.16 -9.37
CA ASP A 107 -5.45 -27.53 -9.79
C ASP A 107 -6.61 -28.50 -9.60
N LYS A 108 -7.49 -28.23 -8.62
CA LYS A 108 -8.70 -29.03 -8.39
C LYS A 108 -9.73 -28.88 -9.50
N ILE A 109 -9.77 -27.74 -10.19
CA ILE A 109 -10.67 -27.50 -11.32
C ILE A 109 -10.20 -28.29 -12.54
N GLU A 110 -8.89 -28.44 -12.73
CA GLU A 110 -8.34 -29.25 -13.83
C GLU A 110 -8.62 -30.75 -13.67
N GLN A 111 -9.01 -31.19 -12.47
CA GLN A 111 -9.36 -32.57 -12.14
C GLN A 111 -10.87 -32.85 -12.14
N LEU A 112 -11.71 -31.84 -12.41
CA LEU A 112 -13.16 -32.00 -12.61
C LEU A 112 -13.47 -32.34 -14.08
#